data_AF-A0A1V3RQD3-F1
#
_entry.id   AF-A0A1V3RQD3-F1
#
_cell.length_a   1.000
_cell.length_b   1.000
_cell.length_c   1.000
_cell.angle_alpha   90.00
_cell.angle_beta   90.00
_cell.angle_gamma   90.00
#
_symmetry.space_group_name_H-M   'P 1'
#
loop_
_entity.id
_entity.type
_entity.pdbx_description
1 polymer ?
#
loop_
_entity_poly.entity_id
_entity_poly.type
_entity_poly.pdbx_seq_one_letter_code
_entity_poly.pdbx_strand_id
1 'polypeptide(L)'
;NGTDYTTNQIGTRFPGADGCTADQVLNLTVTPKPADIVTNQTICSGATFTWNGTDYTTNQTGTRFPGADGCTADQVLNLTVTPKPADIVTNQTICSGATFTWN
;
A
#
# COMPACT_ATOMS: atom_id res chain seq x y z
N ASN A 1 23.13 -10.56 -27.41
CA ASN A 1 23.02 -12.02 -27.17
C ASN A 1 21.59 -12.55 -27.05
N GLY A 2 20.55 -11.72 -26.86
CA GLY A 2 19.16 -12.22 -26.74
C GLY A 2 18.91 -13.10 -25.51
N THR A 3 19.75 -12.96 -24.49
CA THR A 3 19.68 -13.72 -23.23
C THR A 3 19.18 -12.81 -22.13
N ASP A 4 18.29 -13.33 -21.30
CA ASP A 4 17.81 -12.63 -20.10
C ASP A 4 18.77 -12.91 -18.93
N TYR A 5 19.11 -11.86 -18.17
CA TYR A 5 19.97 -11.95 -16.99
C TYR A 5 19.16 -11.56 -15.75
N THR A 6 19.07 -12.47 -14.78
CA THR A 6 18.32 -12.26 -13.53
C THR A 6 19.21 -12.15 -12.30
N THR A 7 20.53 -12.21 -12.49
CA THR A 7 21.55 -12.19 -11.43
C THR A 7 22.68 -11.22 -11.77
N ASN A 8 23.45 -10.82 -10.76
CA ASN A 8 24.62 -9.96 -10.93
C ASN A 8 25.58 -10.52 -11.99
N GLN A 9 26.05 -9.63 -12.88
CA GLN A 9 27.07 -9.93 -13.87
C GLN A 9 28.27 -9.04 -13.61
N ILE A 10 29.46 -9.63 -13.50
CA ILE A 10 30.70 -8.88 -13.29
C ILE A 10 31.66 -9.26 -14.41
N GLY A 11 31.83 -8.35 -15.37
CA GLY A 11 32.79 -8.51 -16.45
C GLY A 11 32.46 -9.62 -17.45
N THR A 12 31.19 -10.01 -17.60
CA THR A 12 30.78 -11.04 -18.57
C THR A 12 31.05 -10.54 -19.99
N ARG A 13 31.85 -11.27 -20.79
CA ARG A 13 32.30 -10.85 -22.12
C ARG A 13 31.63 -11.63 -23.25
N PHE A 14 31.27 -10.94 -24.32
CA PHE A 14 30.75 -11.51 -25.56
C PHE A 14 31.67 -11.09 -26.71
N PRO A 15 32.48 -12.01 -27.24
CA PRO A 15 33.39 -11.70 -28.33
C PRO A 15 32.66 -11.25 -29.60
N GLY A 16 33.26 -10.30 -30.32
CA GLY A 16 32.79 -9.95 -31.66
C GLY A 16 32.89 -11.14 -32.63
N ALA A 17 31.92 -11.28 -33.54
CA ALA A 17 31.77 -12.49 -34.35
C ALA A 17 32.85 -12.69 -35.43
N ASP A 18 33.57 -11.64 -35.81
CA ASP A 18 34.43 -11.61 -37.00
C ASP A 18 35.86 -11.12 -36.72
N GLY A 19 36.24 -10.95 -35.45
CA GLY A 19 37.57 -10.43 -35.05
C GLY A 19 37.81 -8.96 -35.38
N CYS A 20 36.86 -8.28 -36.03
CA CYS A 20 36.85 -6.84 -36.31
C CYS A 20 35.81 -6.10 -35.48
N THR A 21 34.76 -6.82 -35.03
CA THR A 21 33.74 -6.32 -34.12
C THR A 21 34.28 -6.30 -32.69
N ALA A 22 34.05 -5.19 -31.98
CA ALA A 22 34.46 -5.09 -30.59
C ALA A 22 33.69 -6.07 -29.69
N ASP A 23 34.39 -6.62 -28.70
CA ASP A 23 33.78 -7.40 -27.62
C ASP A 23 32.80 -6.54 -26.81
N GLN A 24 31.68 -7.12 -26.42
CA GLN A 24 30.76 -6.51 -25.46
C GLN A 24 31.09 -6.98 -24.06
N VAL A 25 31.04 -6.08 -23.08
CA VAL A 25 31.25 -6.41 -21.67
C VAL A 25 30.03 -5.97 -20.87
N LEU A 26 29.43 -6.90 -20.15
CA LEU A 26 28.27 -6.66 -19.29
C LEU A 26 28.70 -6.58 -17.82
N ASN A 27 28.38 -5.45 -17.20
CA ASN A 27 28.35 -5.28 -15.75
C ASN A 27 26.91 -4.99 -15.35
N LEU A 28 26.27 -5.93 -14.65
CA LEU A 28 24.88 -5.84 -14.23
C LEU A 28 24.82 -5.97 -12.70
N THR A 29 24.15 -5.03 -12.05
CA THR A 29 23.81 -5.12 -10.63
C THR A 29 22.31 -5.28 -10.49
N VAL A 30 21.90 -6.35 -9.84
CA VAL A 30 20.53 -6.71 -9.49
C VAL A 30 20.39 -6.52 -7.99
N THR A 31 19.49 -5.62 -7.59
CA THR A 31 19.18 -5.35 -6.18
C THR A 31 17.88 -6.07 -5.80
N PRO A 32 17.79 -6.63 -4.58
CA PRO A 32 16.56 -7.26 -4.12
C PRO A 32 15.43 -6.23 -4.00
N LYS A 33 14.20 -6.67 -4.26
CA LYS A 33 13.01 -5.88 -3.99
C LYS A 33 12.93 -5.58 -2.49
N PRO A 34 12.64 -4.34 -2.07
CA PRO A 34 12.43 -4.01 -0.66
C PRO A 34 11.27 -4.79 -0.05
N ALA A 35 11.27 -4.91 1.28
CA ALA A 35 10.14 -5.47 2.02
C ALA A 35 8.87 -4.63 1.88
N ASP A 36 7.72 -5.28 2.08
CA ASP A 36 6.41 -4.61 2.05
C ASP A 36 6.29 -3.49 3.08
N ILE A 37 5.57 -2.44 2.72
CA ILE A 37 5.16 -1.38 3.63
C ILE A 37 3.72 -1.65 4.07
N VAL A 38 3.53 -1.89 5.37
CA VAL A 38 2.22 -2.24 5.94
C VAL A 38 1.58 -1.02 6.60
N THR A 39 0.39 -0.65 6.12
CA THR A 39 -0.50 0.35 6.73
C THR A 39 -1.57 -0.36 7.55
N ASN A 40 -1.64 -0.07 8.85
CA ASN A 40 -2.73 -0.54 9.71
C ASN A 40 -3.58 0.66 10.12
N GLN A 41 -4.87 0.61 9.85
CA GLN A 41 -5.79 1.71 10.13
C GLN A 41 -7.09 1.19 10.72
N THR A 42 -7.69 1.98 11.60
CA THR A 42 -9.05 1.74 12.11
C THR A 42 -9.93 2.94 11.81
N ILE A 43 -11.15 2.69 11.33
CA ILE A 43 -12.18 3.70 11.13
C ILE A 43 -13.52 3.25 11.71
N CYS A 44 -14.42 4.19 11.98
CA CYS A 44 -15.79 3.88 12.38
C CYS A 44 -16.66 3.57 11.16
N SER A 45 -17.71 2.78 11.36
CA SER A 45 -18.73 2.51 10.34
C SER A 45 -19.33 3.81 9.82
N GLY A 46 -19.42 3.91 8.49
CA GLY A 46 -19.86 5.11 7.78
C GLY A 46 -18.76 6.14 7.49
N ALA A 47 -17.54 5.94 8.01
CA ALA A 47 -16.37 6.72 7.58
C ALA A 47 -15.70 6.11 6.34
N THR A 48 -14.91 6.93 5.66
CA THR A 48 -14.11 6.53 4.48
C THR A 48 -12.63 6.72 4.79
N PHE A 49 -11.82 5.74 4.40
CA PHE A 49 -10.36 5.84 4.39
C PHE A 49 -9.85 5.79 2.95
N THR A 50 -9.27 6.89 2.48
CA THR A 50 -8.63 6.95 1.17
C THR A 50 -7.18 6.46 1.28
N TRP A 51 -6.84 5.43 0.51
CA TRP A 51 -5.51 4.83 0.49
C TRP A 51 -5.08 4.52 -0.94
N ASN A 52 -3.90 5.01 -1.34
CA ASN A 52 -3.39 4.92 -2.72
C ASN A 52 -4.42 5.37 -3.78
N GLY A 53 -5.17 6.44 -3.49
CA GLY A 53 -6.18 6.98 -4.40
C GLY A 53 -7.47 6.17 -4.50
N THR A 54 -7.63 5.10 -3.72
CA THR A 54 -8.85 4.29 -3.63
C THR A 54 -9.52 4.51 -2.28
N ASP A 55 -10.84 4.65 -2.29
CA ASP A 55 -11.64 4.81 -1.07
C ASP A 55 -12.09 3.47 -0.52
N TYR A 56 -11.87 3.27 0.78
CA TYR A 56 -12.26 2.07 1.52
C TYR A 56 -13.21 2.42 2.67
N THR A 57 -14.33 1.71 2.73
CA THR A 57 -15.37 1.86 3.78
C THR A 57 -15.64 0.55 4.52
N THR A 58 -14.96 -0.53 4.13
CA THR A 58 -15.12 -1.89 4.66
C THR A 58 -13.79 -2.47 5.10
N ASN A 59 -13.83 -3.53 5.94
CA ASN A 59 -12.63 -4.22 6.40
C ASN A 59 -11.74 -4.66 5.24
N GLN A 60 -10.44 -4.39 5.36
CA GLN A 60 -9.41 -4.85 4.43
C GLN A 60 -8.41 -5.70 5.20
N THR A 61 -8.09 -6.88 4.67
CA THR A 61 -7.11 -7.79 5.27
C THR A 61 -6.04 -8.10 4.25
N GLY A 62 -4.90 -7.41 4.35
CA GLY A 62 -3.77 -7.60 3.45
C GLY A 62 -4.01 -7.11 2.02
N THR A 63 -4.86 -6.10 1.81
CA THR A 63 -5.08 -5.55 0.46
C THR A 63 -3.78 -4.95 -0.07
N ARG A 64 -3.32 -5.39 -1.25
CA ARG A 64 -2.00 -5.04 -1.79
C ARG A 64 -2.08 -4.05 -2.94
N PHE A 65 -1.16 -3.09 -2.96
CA PHE A 65 -0.90 -2.21 -4.09
C PHE A 65 0.56 -2.41 -4.53
N PRO A 66 0.81 -3.07 -5.68
CA PRO A 66 2.16 -3.39 -6.12
C PRO A 66 3.00 -2.14 -6.43
N GLY A 67 4.29 -2.21 -6.10
CA GLY A 67 5.28 -1.26 -6.61
C GLY A 67 5.37 -1.32 -8.13
N ALA A 68 5.62 -0.18 -8.77
CA ALA A 68 5.46 -0.02 -10.23
C ALA A 68 6.49 -0.79 -11.08
N ASP A 69 7.66 -1.10 -10.54
CA ASP A 69 8.85 -1.49 -11.30
C ASP A 69 9.56 -2.74 -10.74
N GLY A 70 8.97 -3.41 -9.76
CA GLY A 70 9.59 -4.56 -9.09
C GLY A 70 10.79 -4.21 -8.19
N CYS A 71 11.25 -2.95 -8.19
CA CYS A 71 12.26 -2.41 -7.28
C CYS A 71 11.65 -1.54 -6.19
N THR A 72 10.39 -1.12 -6.34
CA THR A 72 9.62 -0.41 -5.34
C THR A 72 8.92 -1.40 -4.40
N ALA A 73 8.92 -1.10 -3.09
CA ALA A 73 8.18 -1.87 -2.10
C ALA A 73 6.69 -1.97 -2.45
N ASP A 74 6.08 -3.13 -2.21
CA ASP A 74 4.62 -3.22 -2.27
C ASP A 74 4.00 -2.57 -1.04
N GLN A 75 2.84 -1.95 -1.22
CA GLN A 75 2.04 -1.43 -0.12
C GLN A 75 1.00 -2.48 0.28
N VAL A 76 0.76 -2.62 1.59
CA VAL A 76 -0.23 -3.56 2.14
C VAL A 76 -1.12 -2.81 3.14
N LEU A 77 -2.43 -2.94 3.01
CA LEU A 77 -3.42 -2.32 3.89
C LEU A 77 -4.14 -3.37 4.74
N ASN A 78 -4.15 -3.13 6.05
CA ASN A 78 -5.06 -3.75 7.00
C ASN A 78 -5.97 -2.65 7.57
N LEU A 79 -7.22 -2.62 7.13
CA LEU A 79 -8.23 -1.66 7.58
C LEU A 79 -9.25 -2.39 8.45
N THR A 80 -9.42 -1.94 9.68
CA THR A 80 -10.48 -2.40 10.58
C THR A 80 -11.58 -1.34 10.65
N VAL A 81 -12.82 -1.74 10.38
CA VAL A 81 -14.02 -0.91 10.47
C VAL A 81 -14.79 -1.34 11.71
N THR A 82 -14.88 -0.46 12.69
CA THR A 82 -15.59 -0.70 13.95
C THR A 82 -16.99 -0.10 13.92
N PRO A 83 -17.98 -0.67 14.63
CA PRO A 83 -19.29 -0.05 14.77
C PRO A 83 -19.19 1.37 15.35
N LYS A 84 -20.09 2.27 14.92
CA LYS A 84 -20.25 3.57 15.57
C LYS A 84 -20.71 3.37 17.02
N PRO A 85 -20.24 4.18 17.99
CA PRO A 85 -20.83 4.18 19.32
C PRO A 85 -22.34 4.38 19.28
N ALA A 86 -23.06 3.78 20.23
CA ALA A 86 -24.49 3.98 20.38
C ALA A 86 -24.81 5.47 20.64
N ASP A 87 -26.00 5.89 20.23
CA ASP A 87 -26.47 7.25 20.47
C ASP A 87 -26.62 7.50 21.98
N ILE A 88 -26.22 8.70 22.42
CA ILE A 88 -26.44 9.14 23.80
C ILE A 88 -27.88 9.64 23.90
N VAL A 89 -28.71 8.92 24.66
CA VAL A 89 -30.13 9.27 24.85
C VAL A 89 -30.31 10.01 26.17
N THR A 90 -30.83 11.24 26.12
CA THR A 90 -31.20 12.03 27.30
C THR A 90 -32.72 12.06 27.45
N ASN A 91 -33.24 11.47 28.53
CA ASN A 91 -34.66 11.49 28.88
C ASN A 91 -34.90 12.56 29.96
N GLN A 92 -35.84 13.47 29.73
CA GLN A 92 -36.15 14.57 30.64
C GLN A 92 -37.67 14.76 30.76
N THR A 93 -38.11 15.06 31.99
CA THR A 93 -39.52 15.34 32.32
C THR A 93 -39.58 16.68 33.03
N ILE A 94 -40.40 17.61 32.51
CA ILE A 94 -40.60 18.92 33.12
C ILE A 94 -42.06 19.17 33.49
N CYS A 95 -42.27 20.02 34.49
CA CYS A 95 -43.60 20.43 34.94
C CYS A 95 -44.21 21.50 34.03
N SER A 96 -45.53 21.70 34.12
CA SER A 96 -46.21 22.83 33.47
C SER A 96 -45.60 24.15 33.93
N GLY A 97 -45.20 24.99 32.97
CA GLY A 97 -44.53 26.28 33.22
C GLY A 97 -43.01 26.21 33.42
N ALA A 98 -42.41 25.01 33.44
CA ALA A 98 -40.94 24.86 33.50
C ALA A 98 -40.29 24.96 32.11
N THR A 99 -38.98 25.23 32.08
CA THR A 99 -38.16 25.27 30.86
C THR A 99 -37.00 24.27 30.98
N PHE A 100 -36.62 23.66 29.86
CA PHE A 100 -35.46 22.77 29.76
C PHE A 100 -34.53 23.28 28.65
N THR A 101 -33.26 23.45 28.97
CA THR A 101 -32.21 23.82 28.02
C THR A 101 -31.29 22.63 27.82
N TRP A 102 -31.18 22.17 26.57
CA TRP A 102 -30.30 21.07 26.19
C TRP A 102 -28.99 21.65 25.61
N ASN A 103 -27.85 21.15 26.10
CA ASN A 103 -26.51 21.47 25.60
C ASN A 103 -25.81 20.18 25.16
#